data_AF-X7ZWE7-F1
#
_entry.id   AF-X7ZWE7-F1
#
_cell.length_a   1.000
_cell.length_b   1.000
_cell.length_c   1.000
_cell.angle_alpha   90.00
_cell.angle_beta   90.00
_cell.angle_gamma   90.00
#
_symmetry.space_group_name_H-M   'P 1'
#
loop_
_entity.id
_entity.type
_entity.pdbx_description
1 polymer ?
#
loop_
_entity_poly.entity_id
_entity_poly.type
_entity_poly.pdbx_seq_one_letter_code
_entity_poly.pdbx_strand_id
1 'polypeptide(L)'
;MIDGFDQTTAEVAAVMNLSPTAASYVVSYANALDTRLPQVAALLAEGRTDWRTVRLIISRTDLVTDETVIAKLDESLASRIGKWQGWSRQRIVNAVDAAVRVADPDAARERRRAPRMTGTSRPSPVSMAWQRFMAP
;
A
#
# COMPACT_ATOMS: atom_id res chain seq x y z
N MET A 1 -6.08 25.69 8.01
CA MET A 1 -5.18 25.49 6.85
C MET A 1 -5.54 24.12 6.31
N ILE A 2 -6.05 24.02 5.09
CA ILE A 2 -6.33 22.74 4.45
C ILE A 2 -4.98 22.18 4.02
N ASP A 3 -4.66 20.94 4.36
CA ASP A 3 -3.41 20.32 3.92
C ASP A 3 -3.47 19.96 2.42
N GLY A 4 -2.31 19.77 1.78
CA GLY A 4 -2.28 19.48 0.34
C GLY A 4 -2.98 18.16 -0.02
N PHE A 5 -3.08 17.22 0.92
CA PHE A 5 -3.72 15.93 0.73
C PHE A 5 -5.26 16.05 0.74
N ASP A 6 -5.81 16.84 1.65
CA ASP A 6 -7.24 17.15 1.78
C ASP A 6 -7.73 17.92 0.56
N GLN A 7 -6.93 18.88 0.06
CA GLN A 7 -7.24 19.59 -1.17
C GLN A 7 -7.28 18.62 -2.36
N THR A 8 -6.24 17.81 -2.54
CA THR A 8 -6.18 16.81 -3.62
C THR A 8 -7.33 15.81 -3.52
N THR A 9 -7.70 15.40 -2.30
CA THR A 9 -8.81 14.48 -2.05
C THR A 9 -10.15 15.09 -2.46
N ALA A 10 -10.39 16.36 -2.14
CA ALA A 10 -11.61 17.06 -2.54
C ALA A 10 -11.70 17.21 -4.07
N GLU A 11 -10.60 17.56 -4.74
CA GLU A 11 -10.54 17.66 -6.20
C GLU A 11 -10.81 16.30 -6.86
N VAL A 12 -10.18 15.23 -6.38
CA VAL A 12 -10.41 13.86 -6.87
C VAL A 12 -11.85 13.41 -6.62
N ALA A 13 -12.42 13.72 -5.46
CA ALA A 13 -13.82 13.40 -5.14
C ALA A 13 -14.78 14.06 -6.15
N ALA A 14 -14.56 15.35 -6.44
CA ALA A 14 -15.37 16.11 -7.38
C ALA A 14 -15.23 15.59 -8.82
N VAL A 15 -14.01 15.37 -9.30
CA VAL A 15 -13.75 14.95 -10.69
C VAL A 15 -14.23 13.52 -10.95
N MET A 16 -14.02 12.61 -9.99
CA MET A 16 -14.36 11.19 -10.17
C MET A 16 -15.76 10.82 -9.65
N ASN A 17 -16.53 11.78 -9.15
CA ASN A 17 -17.82 11.57 -8.49
C ASN A 17 -17.74 10.49 -7.39
N LEU A 18 -16.73 10.61 -6.53
CA LEU A 18 -16.47 9.69 -5.43
C LEU A 18 -16.88 10.31 -4.09
N SER A 19 -17.20 9.45 -3.11
CA SER A 19 -17.29 9.91 -1.73
C SER A 19 -15.91 10.38 -1.23
N PRO A 20 -15.85 11.30 -0.25
CA PRO A 20 -14.58 11.77 0.31
C PRO A 20 -13.69 10.62 0.80
N THR A 21 -14.29 9.60 1.42
CA THR A 21 -13.59 8.40 1.87
C THR A 21 -12.99 7.61 0.71
N ALA A 22 -13.74 7.44 -0.40
CA ALA A 22 -13.24 6.72 -1.56
C ALA A 22 -12.12 7.50 -2.28
N ALA A 23 -12.27 8.82 -2.41
CA ALA A 23 -11.24 9.69 -2.96
C ALA A 23 -9.96 9.67 -2.13
N SER A 24 -10.07 9.72 -0.80
CA SER A 24 -8.92 9.63 0.10
C SER A 24 -8.10 8.35 -0.10
N TYR A 25 -8.77 7.20 -0.34
CA TYR A 25 -8.08 5.97 -0.71
C TYR A 25 -7.35 6.08 -2.04
N VAL A 26 -7.97 6.68 -3.05
CA VAL A 26 -7.33 6.89 -4.37
C VAL A 26 -6.08 7.75 -4.22
N VAL A 27 -6.17 8.90 -3.54
CA VAL A 27 -5.02 9.78 -3.31
C VAL A 27 -3.94 9.08 -2.48
N SER A 28 -4.32 8.33 -1.45
CA SER A 28 -3.38 7.54 -0.65
C SER A 28 -2.62 6.50 -1.47
N TYR A 29 -3.32 5.80 -2.37
CA TYR A 29 -2.68 4.81 -3.23
C TYR A 29 -1.78 5.46 -4.28
N ALA A 30 -2.22 6.57 -4.88
CA ALA A 30 -1.40 7.34 -5.81
C ALA A 30 -0.12 7.82 -5.12
N ASN A 31 -0.22 8.42 -3.94
CA ASN A 31 0.93 8.85 -3.15
C ASN A 31 1.86 7.68 -2.79
N ALA A 32 1.32 6.53 -2.39
CA ALA A 32 2.13 5.36 -2.06
C ALA A 32 2.92 4.83 -3.28
N LEU A 33 2.30 4.82 -4.46
CA LEU A 33 2.94 4.40 -5.70
C LEU A 33 3.98 5.42 -6.20
N ASP A 34 3.72 6.71 -6.00
CA ASP A 34 4.62 7.79 -6.40
C ASP A 34 5.86 7.86 -5.51
N THR A 35 5.68 7.78 -4.19
CA THR A 35 6.74 8.05 -3.21
C THR A 35 7.47 6.80 -2.71
N ARG A 36 6.74 5.70 -2.48
CA ARG A 36 7.26 4.52 -1.77
C ARG A 36 7.49 3.31 -2.69
N LEU A 37 6.70 3.18 -3.75
CA LEU A 37 6.67 2.00 -4.62
C LEU A 37 6.73 2.35 -6.12
N PRO A 38 7.67 3.21 -6.57
CA PRO A 38 7.72 3.69 -7.95
C PRO A 38 7.95 2.56 -8.99
N GLN A 39 8.69 1.51 -8.65
CA GLN A 39 8.93 0.41 -9.59
C GLN A 39 7.70 -0.48 -9.76
N VAL A 40 6.94 -0.73 -8.67
CA VAL A 40 5.63 -1.40 -8.79
C VAL A 40 4.66 -0.55 -9.59
N ALA A 41 4.70 0.78 -9.46
CA ALA A 41 3.90 1.69 -10.28
C ALA A 41 4.24 1.56 -11.77
N ALA A 42 5.52 1.50 -12.12
CA ALA A 42 5.98 1.30 -13.50
C ALA A 42 5.44 -0.02 -14.09
N LEU A 43 5.48 -1.12 -13.33
CA LEU A 43 4.92 -2.39 -13.79
C LEU A 43 3.41 -2.35 -14.02
N LEU A 44 2.67 -1.58 -13.20
CA LEU A 44 1.24 -1.37 -13.40
C LEU A 44 0.98 -0.58 -14.69
N ALA A 45 1.77 0.48 -14.94
CA ALA A 45 1.67 1.28 -16.16
C ALA A 45 2.03 0.47 -17.42
N GLU A 46 2.99 -0.45 -17.31
CA GLU A 46 3.36 -1.40 -18.38
C GLU A 46 2.35 -2.54 -18.57
N GLY A 47 1.31 -2.65 -17.73
CA GLY A 47 0.33 -3.74 -17.78
C GLY A 47 0.89 -5.11 -17.38
N ARG A 48 2.06 -5.16 -16.75
CA ARG A 48 2.73 -6.40 -16.30
C ARG A 48 2.21 -6.89 -14.96
N THR A 49 1.41 -6.08 -14.27
CA THR A 49 0.68 -6.44 -13.07
C THR A 49 -0.70 -5.80 -13.10
N ASP A 50 -1.62 -6.35 -12.29
CA ASP A 50 -2.98 -5.86 -12.18
C ASP A 50 -3.19 -5.03 -10.89
N TRP A 51 -4.26 -4.23 -10.87
CA TRP A 51 -4.60 -3.37 -9.72
C TRP A 51 -4.86 -4.14 -8.41
N ARG A 52 -5.42 -5.35 -8.49
CA ARG A 52 -5.71 -6.18 -7.30
C ARG A 52 -4.40 -6.63 -6.64
N THR A 53 -3.39 -6.94 -7.44
CA THR A 53 -2.03 -7.27 -7.00
C THR A 53 -1.35 -6.05 -6.38
N VAL A 54 -1.42 -4.89 -7.04
CA VAL A 54 -0.83 -3.64 -6.53
C VAL A 54 -1.44 -3.23 -5.19
N ARG A 55 -2.77 -3.24 -5.07
CA ARG A 55 -3.46 -2.92 -3.82
C ARG A 55 -3.06 -3.85 -2.68
N LEU A 56 -2.80 -5.12 -2.99
CA LEU A 56 -2.28 -6.07 -2.00
C LEU A 56 -0.88 -5.68 -1.53
N ILE A 57 0.02 -5.33 -2.45
CA ILE A 57 1.38 -4.89 -2.12
C ILE A 57 1.33 -3.67 -1.20
N ILE A 58 0.61 -2.62 -1.58
CA ILE A 58 0.46 -1.38 -0.79
C ILE A 58 -0.03 -1.70 0.63
N SER A 59 -1.13 -2.45 0.76
CA SER A 59 -1.69 -2.79 2.08
C SER A 59 -0.72 -3.57 2.98
N ARG A 60 0.19 -4.33 2.37
CA ARG A 60 1.11 -5.21 3.07
C ARG A 60 2.40 -4.51 3.42
N THR A 61 2.79 -3.47 2.69
CA THR A 61 3.97 -2.66 3.00
C THR A 61 3.65 -1.44 3.87
N ASP A 62 2.37 -1.15 4.13
CA ASP A 62 1.96 0.06 4.83
C ASP A 62 2.61 0.26 6.21
N LEU A 63 2.84 -0.83 6.95
CA LEU A 63 3.50 -0.84 8.28
C LEU A 63 5.02 -0.66 8.24
N VAL A 64 5.64 -0.59 7.06
CA VAL A 64 7.09 -0.38 6.92
C VAL A 64 7.37 1.12 6.95
N THR A 65 7.97 1.61 8.02
CA THR A 65 8.26 3.04 8.22
C THR A 65 9.65 3.45 7.75
N ASP A 66 10.58 2.50 7.58
CA ASP A 66 11.93 2.77 7.10
C ASP A 66 11.94 2.92 5.56
N GLU A 67 12.34 4.10 5.07
CA GLU A 67 12.40 4.45 3.66
C GLU A 67 13.43 3.61 2.87
N THR A 68 14.53 3.23 3.50
CA THR A 68 15.53 2.38 2.87
C THR A 68 15.04 0.95 2.71
N VAL A 69 14.23 0.48 3.68
CA VAL A 69 13.59 -0.82 3.63
C VAL A 69 12.53 -0.85 2.54
N ILE A 70 11.66 0.17 2.46
CA ILE A 70 10.59 0.18 1.45
C ILE A 70 11.16 0.26 0.03
N ALA A 71 12.23 1.02 -0.20
CA ALA A 71 12.90 1.09 -1.50
C ALA A 71 13.46 -0.29 -1.93
N LYS A 72 14.11 -1.02 -1.01
CA LYS A 72 14.59 -2.39 -1.27
C LYS A 72 13.43 -3.37 -1.54
N LEU A 73 12.31 -3.20 -0.84
CA LEU A 73 11.10 -4.00 -1.07
C LEU A 73 10.54 -3.74 -2.46
N ASP A 74 10.42 -2.47 -2.87
CA ASP A 74 9.93 -2.08 -4.19
C ASP A 74 10.78 -2.71 -5.30
N GLU A 75 12.11 -2.57 -5.25
CA GLU A 75 13.03 -3.16 -6.22
C GLU A 75 12.93 -4.69 -6.28
N SER A 76 12.92 -5.34 -5.12
CA SER A 76 12.82 -6.79 -5.00
C SER A 76 11.50 -7.32 -5.55
N LEU A 77 10.39 -6.63 -5.27
CA LEU A 77 9.07 -7.00 -5.77
C LEU A 77 8.98 -6.77 -7.28
N ALA A 78 9.46 -5.63 -7.78
CA ALA A 78 9.41 -5.31 -9.20
C ALA A 78 10.23 -6.29 -10.05
N SER A 79 11.46 -6.60 -9.64
CA SER A 79 12.33 -7.59 -10.30
C SER A 79 11.69 -8.98 -10.36
N ARG A 80 10.95 -9.37 -9.31
CA ARG A 80 10.23 -10.66 -9.25
C ARG A 80 8.97 -10.68 -10.10
N ILE A 81 8.15 -9.63 -10.01
CA ILE A 81 6.90 -9.52 -10.79
C ILE A 81 7.21 -9.52 -12.28
N GLY A 82 8.22 -8.74 -12.69
CA GLY A 82 8.58 -8.63 -14.10
C GLY A 82 8.99 -9.94 -14.78
N LYS A 83 9.40 -10.96 -14.01
CA LYS A 83 9.88 -12.24 -14.55
C LYS A 83 8.83 -13.35 -14.58
N TRP A 84 7.66 -13.19 -13.96
CA TRP A 84 6.78 -14.31 -13.65
C TRP A 84 5.39 -14.19 -14.27
N GLN A 85 4.92 -15.30 -14.87
CA GLN A 85 3.69 -15.38 -15.67
C GLN A 85 2.40 -15.65 -14.85
N GLY A 86 2.45 -15.65 -13.51
CA GLY A 86 1.25 -15.81 -12.68
C GLY A 86 1.51 -15.96 -11.18
N TRP A 87 0.68 -15.30 -10.36
CA TRP A 87 0.74 -15.40 -8.90
C TRP A 87 -0.59 -15.91 -8.33
N SER A 88 -0.51 -16.78 -7.31
CA SER A 88 -1.57 -16.89 -6.31
C SER A 88 -1.35 -15.80 -5.25
N ARG A 89 -2.45 -15.25 -4.70
CA ARG A 89 -2.44 -14.23 -3.63
C ARG A 89 -1.50 -14.61 -2.48
N GLN A 90 -1.48 -15.89 -2.10
CA GLN A 90 -0.66 -16.42 -1.02
C GLN A 90 0.84 -16.28 -1.30
N ARG A 91 1.25 -16.46 -2.57
CA ARG A 91 2.65 -16.32 -2.97
C ARG A 91 3.10 -14.88 -2.80
N ILE A 92 2.27 -13.88 -3.17
CA ILE A 92 2.57 -12.44 -3.04
C ILE A 92 2.76 -12.10 -1.58
N VAL A 93 1.82 -12.54 -0.75
CA VAL A 93 1.89 -12.37 0.71
C VAL A 93 3.20 -12.93 1.27
N ASN A 94 3.57 -14.15 0.88
CA ASN A 94 4.80 -14.80 1.34
C ASN A 94 6.06 -14.07 0.86
N ALA A 95 6.08 -13.57 -0.37
CA ALA A 95 7.23 -12.84 -0.91
C ALA A 95 7.42 -11.49 -0.22
N VAL A 96 6.33 -10.76 0.02
CA VAL A 96 6.34 -9.52 0.81
C VAL A 96 6.75 -9.82 2.25
N ASP A 97 6.19 -10.85 2.91
CA ASP A 97 6.57 -11.25 4.27
C ASP A 97 8.04 -11.64 4.38
N ALA A 98 8.55 -12.38 3.40
CA ALA A 98 9.95 -12.78 3.38
C ALA A 98 10.86 -11.56 3.21
N ALA A 99 10.51 -10.65 2.30
CA ALA A 99 11.31 -9.46 2.06
C ALA A 99 11.25 -8.49 3.26
N VAL A 100 10.08 -8.32 3.88
CA VAL A 100 9.93 -7.57 5.13
C VAL A 100 10.76 -8.20 6.24
N ARG A 101 10.74 -9.52 6.41
CA ARG A 101 11.51 -10.21 7.47
C ARG A 101 13.02 -10.07 7.30
N VAL A 102 13.50 -10.01 6.05
CA VAL A 102 14.92 -9.81 5.74
C VAL A 102 15.34 -8.37 6.04
N ALA A 103 14.44 -7.41 5.81
CA ALA A 103 14.75 -6.00 5.94
C ALA A 103 14.44 -5.40 7.33
N ASP A 104 13.45 -5.95 8.03
CA ASP A 104 12.99 -5.55 9.37
C ASP A 104 12.41 -6.76 10.14
N PRO A 105 13.21 -7.39 11.00
CA PRO A 105 12.77 -8.51 11.85
C PRO A 105 11.65 -8.14 12.85
N ASP A 106 11.52 -6.86 13.24
CA ASP A 106 10.57 -6.38 14.23
C ASP A 106 9.18 -6.10 13.62
N ALA A 107 9.13 -5.53 12.41
CA ALA A 107 7.86 -5.38 11.68
C ALA A 107 7.19 -6.72 11.31
N ALA A 108 7.95 -7.82 11.27
CA ALA A 108 7.43 -9.17 11.09
C ALA A 108 6.84 -9.78 12.37
N ARG A 109 7.25 -9.31 13.56
CA ARG A 109 6.69 -9.73 14.86
C ARG A 109 5.34 -9.06 15.11
N GLU A 110 5.20 -7.77 14.81
CA GLU A 110 3.95 -7.03 15.00
C GLU A 110 2.82 -7.55 14.08
N ARG A 111 3.15 -7.92 12.84
CA ARG A 111 2.19 -8.55 11.90
C ARG A 111 1.66 -9.91 12.35
N ARG A 112 2.41 -10.68 13.15
CA ARG A 112 1.93 -11.98 13.68
C ARG A 112 0.93 -11.83 14.82
N ARG A 113 0.93 -10.68 15.51
CA ARG A 113 -0.06 -10.36 16.54
C ARG A 113 -1.36 -9.81 15.95
N ALA A 114 -1.33 -9.32 14.71
CA ALA A 114 -2.54 -8.89 14.02
C ALA A 114 -3.39 -10.12 13.60
N PRO A 115 -4.70 -10.15 13.89
CA PRO A 115 -5.58 -11.23 13.48
C PRO A 115 -5.55 -11.41 11.95
N ARG A 116 -5.56 -12.67 11.51
CA ARG A 116 -5.64 -13.03 10.08
C ARG A 116 -6.93 -12.42 9.52
N MET A 117 -6.81 -11.41 8.66
CA MET A 117 -7.94 -10.65 8.11
C MET A 117 -8.81 -11.56 7.21
N THR A 118 -9.89 -12.10 7.78
CA THR A 118 -11.11 -12.42 7.03
C THR A 118 -11.75 -11.10 6.60
N GLY A 119 -12.23 -11.05 5.37
CA GLY A 119 -12.64 -9.82 4.72
C GLY A 119 -13.80 -9.13 5.42
N THR A 120 -13.50 -8.13 6.24
CA THR A 120 -14.34 -6.98 6.52
C THR A 120 -13.41 -5.82 6.86
N SER A 121 -13.58 -4.72 6.13
CA SER A 121 -12.81 -3.48 6.18
C SER A 121 -12.41 -3.08 7.60
N ARG A 122 -11.12 -3.22 7.92
CA ARG A 122 -10.50 -2.51 9.05
C ARG A 122 -9.59 -1.43 8.47
N PRO A 123 -9.66 -0.18 8.95
CA PRO A 123 -8.88 0.90 8.38
C PRO A 123 -7.39 0.64 8.59
N SER A 124 -6.58 1.00 7.59
CA SER A 124 -5.11 0.88 7.69
C SER A 124 -4.58 1.68 8.90
N PRO A 125 -3.40 1.33 9.45
CA PRO A 125 -2.73 2.12 10.49
C PRO A 125 -2.61 3.61 10.17
N VAL A 126 -2.45 3.95 8.88
CA VAL A 126 -2.49 5.33 8.39
C VAL A 126 -3.89 5.91 8.60
N SER A 127 -4.95 5.22 8.18
CA SER A 127 -6.34 5.63 8.42
C SER A 127 -6.73 5.69 9.90
N MET A 128 -6.16 4.84 10.76
CA MET A 128 -6.38 4.91 12.22
C MET A 128 -5.66 6.09 12.87
N ALA A 129 -4.45 6.44 12.40
CA ALA A 129 -3.77 7.66 12.82
C ALA A 129 -4.57 8.91 12.45
N TRP A 130 -5.21 8.92 11.28
CA TRP A 130 -6.08 10.00 10.83
C TRP A 130 -7.42 10.05 11.58
N GLN A 131 -8.04 8.92 11.91
CA GLN A 131 -9.26 8.89 12.74
C GLN A 131 -9.03 9.43 14.16
N ARG A 132 -7.84 9.26 14.72
CA ARG A 132 -7.47 9.77 16.05
C ARG A 132 -7.18 11.27 16.05
N PHE A 133 -6.89 11.87 14.90
CA PHE A 133 -6.66 13.31 14.74
C PHE A 133 -7.95 14.11 14.45
N MET A 134 -9.04 13.42 14.08
CA MET A 134 -10.29 14.04 13.57
C MET A 134 -11.51 13.86 14.49
N ALA A 135 -11.36 13.26 15.68
CA ALA A 135 -12.41 13.22 16.70
C ALA A 135 -12.37 14.52 17.55
N PRO A 136 -13.53 15.10 17.93
CA PRO A 136 -13.57 16.34 18.71
C PRO A 136 -12.96 16.19 20.10
#